data_AF-A0A3M8D8F7-F1
#
_entry.id   AF-A0A3M8D8F7-F1
#
_cell.length_a   1.000
_cell.length_b   1.000
_cell.length_c   1.000
_cell.angle_alpha   90.00
_cell.angle_beta   90.00
_cell.angle_gamma   90.00
#
_symmetry.space_group_name_H-M   'P 1'
#
loop_
_entity.id
_entity.type
_entity.pdbx_description
1 polymer ?
#
loop_
_entity_poly.entity_id
_entity_poly.type
_entity_poly.pdbx_seq_one_letter_code
_entity_poly.pdbx_strand_id
1 'polypeptide(L)'
;MTRREFMDEMGSLLSELPDKERLDILADYTEHFLMGIQEGKNEHEIAEALGSPKLLARELLAGYRINQAQSNASVGNMTRAIVATVSLGFFNLIFVLGPFLALIGVLISCYCVAVTLLAAPLGMVVQYGIPTVSQERLFLLFGSLASVGLGGMLIIGLLRLTRWMYRQFLRYLQFNVQMIRGK
;
A
#
# COMPACT_ATOMS: atom_id res chain seq x y z
N MET A 1 51.50 23.96 -18.65
CA MET A 1 51.50 23.54 -17.23
C MET A 1 52.13 22.16 -17.17
N THR A 2 52.77 21.84 -16.05
CA THR A 2 53.31 20.48 -15.82
C THR A 2 52.18 19.51 -15.45
N ARG A 3 52.43 18.20 -15.54
CA ARG A 3 51.45 17.19 -15.10
C ARG A 3 51.04 17.43 -13.65
N ARG A 4 52.01 17.72 -12.78
CA ARG A 4 51.74 17.94 -11.35
C ARG A 4 50.80 19.11 -11.13
N GLU A 5 51.05 20.24 -11.80
CA GLU A 5 50.18 21.43 -11.73
C GLU A 5 48.75 21.11 -12.21
N PHE A 6 48.61 20.40 -13.32
CA PHE A 6 47.30 19.99 -13.85
C PHE A 6 46.53 19.12 -12.85
N MET A 7 47.20 18.12 -12.28
CA MET A 7 46.59 17.17 -11.34
C MET A 7 46.22 17.81 -10.00
N ASP A 8 47.09 18.70 -9.47
CA ASP A 8 46.83 19.43 -8.24
C ASP A 8 45.63 20.39 -8.42
N GLU A 9 45.53 21.07 -9.57
CA GLU A 9 44.40 21.96 -9.88
C GLU A 9 43.10 21.17 -10.07
N MET A 10 43.11 20.08 -10.85
CA MET A 10 41.94 19.20 -11.03
C MET A 10 41.46 18.60 -9.71
N GLY A 11 42.39 18.12 -8.86
CA GLY A 11 42.05 17.55 -7.56
C GLY A 11 41.38 18.56 -6.63
N SER A 12 41.85 19.81 -6.63
CA SER A 12 41.21 20.89 -5.87
C SER A 12 39.83 21.23 -6.41
N LEU A 13 39.68 21.32 -7.74
CA LEU A 13 38.43 21.71 -8.38
C LEU A 13 37.33 20.64 -8.25
N LEU A 14 37.71 19.36 -8.19
CA LEU A 14 36.80 18.22 -8.02
C LEU A 14 36.56 17.85 -6.55
N SER A 15 36.92 18.71 -5.59
CA SER A 15 36.77 18.45 -4.16
C SER A 15 35.33 18.20 -3.69
N GLU A 16 34.33 18.64 -4.45
CA GLU A 16 32.91 18.38 -4.20
C GLU A 16 32.48 16.93 -4.50
N LEU A 17 33.26 16.19 -5.29
CA LEU A 17 32.97 14.79 -5.60
C LEU A 17 33.38 13.86 -4.44
N PRO A 18 32.69 12.72 -4.27
CA PRO A 18 33.14 11.67 -3.36
C PRO A 18 34.58 11.23 -3.68
N ASP A 19 35.36 10.94 -2.63
CA ASP A 19 36.79 10.65 -2.77
C ASP A 19 37.09 9.57 -3.81
N LYS A 20 36.25 8.53 -3.88
CA LYS A 20 36.39 7.46 -4.87
C LYS A 20 36.27 7.97 -6.31
N GLU A 21 35.19 8.69 -6.61
CA GLU A 21 34.96 9.23 -7.97
C GLU A 21 36.04 10.23 -8.36
N ARG A 22 36.46 11.08 -7.41
CA ARG A 22 37.56 12.02 -7.64
C ARG A 22 38.87 11.28 -7.95
N LEU A 23 39.19 10.23 -7.20
CA LEU A 23 40.41 9.44 -7.43
C LEU A 23 40.36 8.69 -8.75
N ASP A 24 39.21 8.13 -9.12
CA ASP A 24 39.02 7.42 -10.39
C ASP A 24 39.26 8.40 -11.57
N ILE A 25 38.67 9.60 -11.54
CA ILE A 25 38.89 10.62 -12.58
C ILE A 25 40.36 11.03 -12.67
N LEU A 26 41.03 11.24 -11.52
CA LEU A 26 42.44 11.61 -11.52
C LEU A 26 43.34 10.46 -12.02
N ALA A 27 42.96 9.21 -11.79
CA ALA A 27 43.67 8.06 -12.33
C ALA A 27 43.60 8.03 -13.86
N ASP A 28 42.43 8.27 -14.45
CA ASP A 28 42.24 8.32 -15.91
C ASP A 28 43.13 9.39 -16.56
N TYR A 29 43.17 10.60 -15.99
CA TYR A 29 44.05 11.66 -16.50
C TYR A 29 45.53 11.32 -16.31
N THR A 30 45.89 10.66 -15.21
CA THR A 30 47.28 10.20 -14.99
C THR A 30 47.70 9.21 -16.07
N GLU A 31 46.84 8.26 -16.42
CA GLU A 31 47.07 7.31 -17.51
C GLU A 31 47.21 8.03 -18.86
N HIS A 32 46.37 9.04 -19.12
CA HIS A 32 46.45 9.88 -20.30
C HIS A 32 47.80 10.60 -20.45
N PHE A 33 48.33 11.16 -19.36
CA PHE A 33 49.67 11.75 -19.35
C PHE A 33 50.77 10.71 -19.57
N LEU A 34 50.65 9.52 -18.99
CA LEU A 34 51.63 8.44 -19.19
C LEU A 34 51.67 7.97 -20.65
N MET A 35 50.51 7.78 -21.28
CA MET A 35 50.43 7.40 -22.69
C MET A 35 51.05 8.47 -23.60
N GLY A 36 50.75 9.74 -23.37
CA GLY A 36 51.33 10.83 -24.17
C GLY A 36 52.86 10.89 -24.08
N ILE A 37 53.43 10.62 -22.89
CA ILE A 37 54.89 10.55 -22.70
C ILE A 37 55.48 9.36 -23.46
N GLN A 38 54.81 8.19 -23.45
CA GLN A 38 55.25 7.02 -24.22
C GLN A 38 55.23 7.26 -25.73
N GLU A 39 54.30 8.10 -26.22
CA GLU A 39 54.23 8.56 -27.61
C GLU A 39 55.28 9.63 -27.96
N GLY A 40 56.13 10.02 -27.01
CA GLY A 40 57.19 11.01 -27.20
C GLY A 40 56.76 12.47 -27.07
N LYS A 41 55.54 12.74 -26.58
CA LYS A 41 55.07 14.10 -26.27
C LYS A 41 55.62 14.56 -24.93
N ASN A 42 55.83 15.85 -24.78
CA ASN A 42 56.18 16.42 -23.46
C ASN A 42 54.91 16.76 -22.64
N GLU A 43 55.06 16.93 -21.33
CA GLU A 43 53.92 17.21 -20.44
C GLU A 43 53.14 18.47 -20.82
N HIS A 44 53.82 19.49 -21.34
CA HIS A 44 53.17 20.75 -21.73
C HIS A 44 52.25 20.56 -22.94
N GLU A 45 52.69 19.81 -23.95
CA GLU A 45 51.89 19.47 -25.14
C GLU A 45 50.65 18.66 -24.77
N ILE A 46 50.79 17.71 -23.83
CA ILE A 46 49.66 16.90 -23.35
C ILE A 46 48.65 17.79 -22.60
N ALA A 47 49.13 18.64 -21.70
CA ALA A 47 48.25 19.55 -20.96
C ALA A 47 47.56 20.58 -21.86
N GLU A 48 48.23 21.06 -22.90
CA GLU A 48 47.64 21.96 -23.90
C GLU A 48 46.56 21.24 -24.72
N ALA A 49 46.80 19.97 -25.09
CA ALA A 49 45.82 19.14 -25.79
C ALA A 49 44.58 18.81 -24.93
N LEU A 50 44.77 18.61 -23.62
CA LEU A 50 43.67 18.40 -22.66
C LEU A 50 42.86 19.68 -22.41
N GLY A 51 43.46 20.85 -22.58
CA GLY A 51 42.82 22.15 -22.35
C GLY A 51 42.82 22.57 -20.88
N SER A 52 41.89 23.46 -20.51
CA SER A 52 41.91 24.05 -19.17
C SER A 52 41.27 23.13 -18.10
N PRO A 53 41.97 22.83 -16.99
CA PRO A 53 41.43 22.07 -15.85
C PRO A 53 40.09 22.62 -15.35
N LYS A 54 39.98 23.95 -15.28
CA LYS A 54 38.80 24.64 -14.79
C LYS A 54 37.54 24.40 -15.60
N LEU A 55 37.64 24.32 -16.93
CA LEU A 55 36.48 24.00 -17.78
C LEU A 55 36.08 22.53 -17.65
N LEU A 56 37.07 21.62 -17.68
CA LEU A 56 36.84 20.18 -17.52
C LEU A 56 36.15 19.85 -16.19
N ALA A 57 36.68 20.38 -15.08
CA ALA A 57 36.10 20.16 -13.76
C ALA A 57 34.66 20.70 -13.66
N ARG A 58 34.37 21.85 -14.28
CA ARG A 58 33.03 22.42 -14.31
C ARG A 58 32.03 21.52 -15.04
N GLU A 59 32.45 20.92 -16.15
CA GLU A 59 31.62 20.00 -16.93
C GLU A 59 31.33 18.70 -16.17
N LEU A 60 32.36 18.11 -15.55
CA LEU A 60 32.23 16.91 -14.73
C LEU A 60 31.28 17.14 -13.54
N LEU A 61 31.44 18.25 -12.82
CA LEU A 61 30.55 18.61 -11.71
C LEU A 61 29.12 18.89 -12.16
N ALA A 62 28.93 19.51 -13.33
CA ALA A 62 27.60 19.73 -13.89
C ALA A 62 26.89 18.40 -14.20
N GLY A 63 27.60 17.44 -14.83
CA GLY A 63 27.08 16.10 -15.08
C GLY A 63 26.73 15.35 -13.79
N TYR A 64 27.60 15.42 -12.77
CA TYR A 64 27.36 14.82 -11.46
C TYR A 64 26.10 15.38 -10.79
N ARG A 65 25.95 16.71 -10.76
CA ARG A 65 24.78 17.37 -10.14
C ARG A 65 23.47 17.00 -10.84
N ILE A 66 23.48 16.87 -12.17
CA ILE A 66 22.30 16.43 -12.94
C ILE A 66 21.92 14.99 -12.58
N ASN A 67 22.89 14.07 -12.53
CA ASN A 67 22.65 12.68 -12.15
C ASN A 67 22.16 12.55 -10.71
N GLN A 68 22.71 13.36 -9.80
CA GLN A 68 22.26 13.41 -8.41
C GLN A 68 20.82 13.94 -8.28
N ALA A 69 20.46 14.98 -9.04
CA ALA A 69 19.10 15.50 -9.08
C ALA A 69 18.08 14.48 -9.62
N GLN A 70 18.47 13.66 -10.60
CA GLN A 70 17.63 12.58 -11.14
C GLN A 70 17.45 11.43 -10.14
N SER A 71 18.49 11.04 -9.41
CA SER A 71 18.41 9.92 -8.45
C SER A 71 17.61 10.23 -7.19
N ASN A 72 17.71 11.46 -6.67
CA ASN A 72 16.98 11.90 -5.47
C ASN A 72 15.47 11.99 -5.66
N ALA A 73 14.98 12.13 -6.90
CA ALA A 73 13.56 12.12 -7.21
C ALA A 73 12.90 10.72 -7.10
N SER A 74 13.70 9.63 -7.06
CA SER A 74 13.18 8.27 -7.31
C SER A 74 12.93 7.41 -6.06
N VAL A 75 13.74 7.50 -4.99
CA VAL A 75 13.66 6.53 -3.87
C VAL A 75 12.70 6.97 -2.76
N GLY A 76 12.78 8.22 -2.29
CA GLY A 76 11.89 8.73 -1.22
C GLY A 76 10.44 8.93 -1.65
N ASN A 77 10.20 9.12 -2.95
CA ASN A 77 8.84 9.19 -3.50
C ASN A 77 8.25 7.78 -3.66
N MET A 78 9.07 6.80 -4.03
CA MET A 78 8.64 5.41 -4.17
C MET A 78 8.28 4.76 -2.82
N THR A 79 9.08 4.95 -1.77
CA THR A 79 8.76 4.40 -0.44
C THR A 79 7.50 5.03 0.16
N ARG A 80 7.30 6.34 -0.01
CA ARG A 80 6.06 7.02 0.39
C ARG A 80 4.85 6.51 -0.39
N ALA A 81 4.99 6.28 -1.70
CA ALA A 81 3.93 5.69 -2.51
C ALA A 81 3.58 4.27 -2.04
N ILE A 82 4.59 3.42 -1.78
CA ILE A 82 4.39 2.06 -1.27
C ILE A 82 3.68 2.08 0.08
N VAL A 83 4.15 2.89 1.03
CA VAL A 83 3.52 3.02 2.36
C VAL A 83 2.10 3.54 2.23
N ALA A 84 1.85 4.54 1.37
CA ALA A 84 0.51 5.04 1.13
C ALA A 84 -0.41 3.96 0.56
N THR A 85 0.03 3.19 -0.44
CA THR A 85 -0.76 2.10 -1.04
C THR A 85 -1.06 0.98 -0.04
N VAL A 86 -0.04 0.53 0.71
CA VAL A 86 -0.21 -0.50 1.75
C VAL A 86 -1.13 0.00 2.86
N SER A 87 -0.94 1.24 3.32
CA SER A 87 -1.78 1.84 4.36
C SER A 87 -3.22 2.00 3.90
N LEU A 88 -3.46 2.44 2.66
CA LEU A 88 -4.81 2.55 2.12
C LEU A 88 -5.51 1.18 2.08
N GLY A 89 -4.78 0.14 1.65
CA GLY A 89 -5.28 -1.24 1.60
C GLY A 89 -5.61 -1.79 2.99
N PHE A 90 -4.68 -1.70 3.93
CA PHE A 90 -4.89 -2.14 5.32
C PHE A 90 -5.98 -1.34 6.04
N PHE A 91 -6.03 -0.03 5.83
CA PHE A 91 -7.05 0.84 6.39
C PHE A 91 -8.44 0.43 5.88
N ASN A 92 -8.58 0.17 4.58
CA ASN A 92 -9.84 -0.32 4.00
C ASN A 92 -10.22 -1.70 4.57
N LEU A 93 -9.27 -2.61 4.73
CA LEU A 93 -9.52 -3.93 5.31
C LEU A 93 -10.06 -3.85 6.75
N ILE A 94 -9.42 -3.06 7.60
CA ILE A 94 -9.78 -3.00 9.02
C ILE A 94 -11.03 -2.17 9.24
N PHE A 95 -11.10 -0.96 8.66
CA PHE A 95 -12.17 -0.01 8.96
C PHE A 95 -13.42 -0.17 8.11
N VAL A 96 -13.34 -0.80 6.94
CA VAL A 96 -14.50 -1.03 6.07
C VAL A 96 -14.91 -2.50 6.10
N LEU A 97 -13.99 -3.41 5.75
CA LEU A 97 -14.32 -4.83 5.67
C LEU A 97 -14.61 -5.44 7.05
N GLY A 98 -13.86 -5.07 8.09
CA GLY A 98 -14.06 -5.54 9.46
C GLY A 98 -15.49 -5.33 9.97
N PRO A 99 -15.98 -4.07 10.08
CA PRO A 99 -17.36 -3.79 10.47
C PRO A 99 -18.41 -4.42 9.56
N PHE A 100 -18.14 -4.51 8.25
CA PHE A 100 -19.03 -5.16 7.30
C PHE A 100 -19.21 -6.66 7.59
N LEU A 101 -18.11 -7.38 7.85
CA LEU A 101 -18.16 -8.79 8.23
C LEU A 101 -18.85 -8.98 9.58
N ALA A 102 -18.59 -8.10 10.55
CA ALA A 102 -19.29 -8.13 11.83
C ALA A 102 -20.81 -7.96 11.66
N LEU A 103 -21.23 -7.04 10.81
CA LEU A 103 -22.65 -6.80 10.50
C LEU A 103 -23.31 -8.01 9.82
N ILE A 104 -22.62 -8.67 8.89
CA ILE A 104 -23.08 -9.92 8.28
C ILE A 104 -23.20 -11.02 9.35
N GLY A 105 -22.21 -11.15 10.24
CA GLY A 105 -22.23 -12.13 11.32
C GLY A 105 -23.43 -11.95 12.25
N VAL A 106 -23.73 -10.70 12.64
CA VAL A 106 -24.93 -10.35 13.43
C VAL A 106 -26.21 -10.68 12.66
N LEU A 107 -26.26 -10.39 11.36
CA LEU A 107 -27.44 -10.70 10.56
C LEU A 107 -27.69 -12.22 10.50
N ILE A 108 -26.64 -13.01 10.28
CA ILE A 108 -26.72 -14.48 10.25
C ILE A 108 -27.18 -15.01 11.62
N SER A 109 -26.63 -14.52 12.72
CA SER A 109 -27.03 -14.99 14.06
C SER A 109 -28.49 -14.67 14.36
N CYS A 110 -29.00 -13.51 13.95
CA CYS A 110 -30.42 -13.20 14.05
C CYS A 110 -31.30 -14.16 13.23
N TYR A 111 -30.88 -14.54 12.01
CA TYR A 111 -31.59 -15.56 11.23
C TYR A 111 -31.59 -16.92 11.92
N CYS A 112 -30.46 -17.34 12.50
CA CYS A 112 -30.39 -18.57 13.29
C CYS A 112 -31.36 -18.54 14.47
N VAL A 113 -31.44 -17.43 15.21
CA VAL A 113 -32.41 -17.25 16.30
C VAL A 113 -33.84 -17.37 15.79
N ALA A 114 -34.16 -16.75 14.64
CA ALA A 114 -35.47 -16.82 14.02
C ALA A 114 -35.88 -18.26 13.68
N VAL A 115 -34.96 -19.00 13.04
CA VAL A 115 -35.17 -20.40 12.66
C VAL A 115 -35.32 -21.30 13.89
N THR A 116 -34.51 -21.09 14.92
CA THR A 116 -34.62 -21.82 16.19
C THR A 116 -35.96 -21.57 16.86
N LEU A 117 -36.45 -20.33 16.88
CA LEU A 117 -37.79 -20.00 17.39
C LEU A 117 -38.90 -20.74 16.63
N LEU A 118 -38.80 -20.82 15.30
CA LEU A 118 -39.76 -21.56 14.48
C LEU A 118 -39.69 -23.08 14.71
N ALA A 119 -38.50 -23.62 14.97
CA ALA A 119 -38.28 -25.04 15.23
C ALA A 119 -38.53 -25.44 16.69
N ALA A 120 -38.57 -24.49 17.63
CA ALA A 120 -38.71 -24.73 19.07
C ALA A 120 -39.92 -25.62 19.44
N PRO A 121 -41.12 -25.46 18.84
CA PRO A 121 -42.25 -26.35 19.14
C PRO A 121 -41.96 -27.81 18.82
N LEU A 122 -41.31 -28.07 17.67
CA LEU A 122 -40.96 -29.42 17.24
C LEU A 122 -39.92 -30.02 18.20
N GLY A 123 -38.91 -29.23 18.59
CA GLY A 123 -37.91 -29.65 19.57
C GLY A 123 -38.54 -30.06 20.91
N MET A 124 -39.51 -29.28 21.40
CA MET A 124 -40.23 -29.61 22.64
C MET A 124 -41.01 -30.92 22.52
N VAL A 125 -41.72 -31.15 21.42
CA VAL A 125 -42.47 -32.41 21.19
C VAL A 125 -41.53 -33.61 21.06
N VAL A 126 -40.39 -33.46 20.38
CA VAL A 126 -39.40 -34.55 20.23
C VAL A 126 -38.79 -34.92 21.58
N GLN A 127 -38.47 -33.93 22.42
CA GLN A 127 -37.81 -34.17 23.70
C GLN A 127 -38.76 -34.71 24.78
N TYR A 128 -39.97 -34.17 24.86
CA TYR A 128 -40.90 -34.44 25.98
C TYR A 128 -42.16 -35.23 25.58
N GLY A 129 -42.36 -35.49 24.28
CA GLY A 129 -43.58 -36.12 23.78
C GLY A 129 -44.79 -35.19 23.82
N ILE A 130 -45.99 -35.75 23.64
CA ILE A 130 -47.25 -35.00 23.73
C ILE A 130 -47.72 -35.02 25.19
N PRO A 131 -47.85 -33.86 25.87
CA PRO A 131 -48.24 -33.83 27.27
C PRO A 131 -49.66 -34.36 27.51
N THR A 132 -49.82 -35.16 28.57
CA THR A 132 -51.11 -35.74 28.98
C THR A 132 -51.82 -34.92 30.05
N VAL A 133 -51.10 -34.06 30.77
CA VAL A 133 -51.66 -33.14 31.78
C VAL A 133 -52.15 -31.85 31.12
N SER A 134 -53.32 -31.35 31.55
CA SER A 134 -53.99 -30.20 30.91
C SER A 134 -53.17 -28.90 30.95
N GLN A 135 -52.49 -28.61 32.06
CA GLN A 135 -51.66 -27.41 32.22
C GLN A 135 -50.47 -27.41 31.25
N GLU A 136 -49.80 -28.55 31.11
CA GLU A 136 -48.66 -28.71 30.21
C GLU A 136 -49.06 -28.60 28.73
N ARG A 137 -50.26 -29.10 28.38
CA ARG A 137 -50.82 -28.91 27.03
C ARG A 137 -51.05 -27.44 26.70
N LEU A 138 -51.59 -26.65 27.64
CA LEU A 138 -51.79 -25.21 27.43
C LEU A 138 -50.45 -24.50 27.28
N PHE A 139 -49.46 -24.85 28.08
CA PHE A 139 -48.10 -24.30 27.96
C PHE A 139 -47.50 -24.60 26.59
N LEU A 140 -47.58 -25.86 26.11
CA LEU A 140 -47.10 -26.24 24.78
C LEU A 140 -47.84 -25.48 23.67
N LEU A 141 -49.17 -25.34 23.76
CA LEU A 141 -49.98 -24.63 22.78
C LEU A 141 -49.63 -23.14 22.71
N PHE A 142 -49.67 -22.43 23.84
CA PHE A 142 -49.38 -21.00 23.87
C PHE A 142 -47.90 -20.70 23.63
N GLY A 143 -46.99 -21.53 24.15
CA GLY A 143 -45.56 -21.42 23.90
C GLY A 143 -45.20 -21.67 22.43
N SER A 144 -45.83 -22.65 21.78
CA SER A 144 -45.63 -22.88 20.34
C SER A 144 -46.18 -21.75 19.48
N LEU A 145 -47.37 -21.25 19.80
CA LEU A 145 -47.96 -20.11 19.10
C LEU A 145 -47.09 -18.85 19.25
N ALA A 146 -46.60 -18.58 20.46
CA ALA A 146 -45.72 -17.45 20.73
C ALA A 146 -44.37 -17.58 20.01
N SER A 147 -43.71 -18.74 20.10
CA SER A 147 -42.42 -18.97 19.45
C SER A 147 -42.49 -18.90 17.93
N VAL A 148 -43.51 -19.52 17.32
CA VAL A 148 -43.72 -19.45 15.87
C VAL A 148 -44.09 -18.04 15.44
N GLY A 149 -44.98 -17.36 16.19
CA GLY A 149 -45.37 -15.99 15.91
C GLY A 149 -44.18 -15.02 15.95
N LEU A 150 -43.39 -15.07 17.01
CA LEU A 150 -42.18 -14.25 17.16
C LEU A 150 -41.12 -14.59 16.11
N GLY A 151 -40.87 -15.88 15.86
CA GLY A 151 -39.93 -16.34 14.84
C GLY A 151 -40.33 -15.85 13.44
N GLY A 152 -41.61 -15.96 13.09
CA GLY A 152 -42.13 -15.50 11.79
C GLY A 152 -42.02 -13.98 11.62
N MET A 153 -42.43 -13.21 12.64
CA MET A 153 -42.27 -11.75 12.64
C MET A 153 -40.80 -11.34 12.49
N LEU A 154 -39.90 -12.04 13.19
CA LEU A 154 -38.48 -11.77 13.15
C LEU A 154 -37.88 -12.07 11.77
N ILE A 155 -38.26 -13.19 11.12
CA ILE A 155 -37.87 -13.47 9.73
C ILE A 155 -38.32 -12.36 8.78
N ILE A 156 -39.59 -11.93 8.85
CA ILE A 156 -40.11 -10.89 7.96
C ILE A 156 -39.32 -9.58 8.17
N GLY A 157 -39.05 -9.23 9.43
CA GLY A 157 -38.21 -8.09 9.79
C GLY A 157 -36.80 -8.19 9.21
N LEU A 158 -36.14 -9.35 9.37
CA LEU A 158 -34.80 -9.59 8.86
C LEU A 158 -34.72 -9.58 7.34
N LEU A 159 -35.72 -10.12 6.63
CA LEU A 159 -35.78 -10.07 5.16
C LEU A 159 -35.86 -8.62 4.67
N ARG A 160 -36.67 -7.79 5.34
CA ARG A 160 -36.78 -6.37 5.01
C ARG A 160 -35.50 -5.62 5.33
N LEU A 161 -34.86 -5.92 6.47
CA LEU A 161 -33.57 -5.36 6.87
C LEU A 161 -32.48 -5.73 5.86
N THR A 162 -32.41 -7.00 5.44
CA THR A 162 -31.43 -7.51 4.46
C THR A 162 -31.57 -6.78 3.12
N ARG A 163 -32.81 -6.62 2.63
CA ARG A 163 -33.07 -5.83 1.40
C ARG A 163 -32.69 -4.36 1.55
N TRP A 164 -32.91 -3.78 2.73
CA TRP A 164 -32.50 -2.40 2.99
C TRP A 164 -30.98 -2.26 3.02
N MET A 165 -30.27 -3.15 3.71
CA MET A 165 -28.80 -3.20 3.76
C MET A 165 -28.19 -3.38 2.37
N TYR A 166 -28.74 -4.29 1.56
CA TYR A 166 -28.30 -4.49 0.18
C TYR A 166 -28.38 -3.20 -0.64
N ARG A 167 -29.47 -2.44 -0.50
CA ARG A 167 -29.60 -1.13 -1.18
C ARG A 167 -28.58 -0.11 -0.68
N GLN A 168 -28.29 -0.06 0.63
CA GLN A 168 -27.25 0.84 1.16
C GLN A 168 -25.86 0.44 0.66
N PHE A 169 -25.58 -0.87 0.59
CA PHE A 169 -24.32 -1.38 0.05
C PHE A 169 -24.14 -1.00 -1.42
N LEU A 170 -25.17 -1.16 -2.25
CA LEU A 170 -25.11 -0.71 -3.64
C LEU A 170 -24.88 0.80 -3.76
N ARG A 171 -25.52 1.62 -2.93
CA ARG A 171 -25.28 3.07 -2.90
C ARG A 171 -23.85 3.40 -2.49
N TYR A 172 -23.30 2.70 -1.51
CA TYR A 172 -21.91 2.86 -1.09
C TYR A 172 -20.94 2.50 -2.23
N LEU A 173 -21.16 1.38 -2.92
CA LEU A 173 -20.35 1.00 -4.08
C LEU A 173 -20.43 2.04 -5.20
N GLN A 174 -21.64 2.52 -5.51
CA GLN A 174 -21.84 3.57 -6.50
C GLN A 174 -21.12 4.87 -6.11
N PHE A 175 -21.21 5.28 -4.85
CA PHE A 175 -20.50 6.45 -4.32
C PHE A 175 -18.98 6.32 -4.47
N ASN A 176 -18.40 5.17 -4.12
CA ASN A 176 -16.96 4.93 -4.30
C ASN A 176 -16.55 4.98 -5.78
N VAL A 177 -17.34 4.37 -6.66
CA VAL A 177 -17.06 4.39 -8.10
C VAL A 177 -17.16 5.82 -8.67
N GLN A 178 -18.11 6.63 -8.21
CA GLN A 178 -18.25 8.03 -8.62
C GLN A 178 -17.05 8.87 -8.16
N MET A 179 -16.65 8.74 -6.90
CA MET A 179 -15.48 9.42 -6.33
C MET A 179 -14.19 9.11 -7.11
N ILE A 180 -13.97 7.84 -7.48
CA ILE A 180 -12.79 7.43 -8.25
C ILE A 180 -12.84 7.97 -9.69
N ARG A 181 -14.03 8.11 -10.28
CA ARG A 181 -14.20 8.64 -11.64
C ARG A 181 -14.18 10.18 -11.73
N GLY A 182 -14.04 10.89 -10.61
CA GLY A 182 -13.84 12.34 -10.59
C GLY A 182 -14.99 13.17 -11.16
N LYS A 183 -16.23 12.67 -11.04
CA LYS A 183 -17.46 13.44 -11.34
C LYS A 183 -18.30 13.60 -10.09
#